data_AF-A0A9D6IGW2-F1
#
_entry.id   AF-A0A9D6IGW2-F1
#
_cell.length_a   1.000
_cell.length_b   1.000
_cell.length_c   1.000
_cell.angle_alpha   90.00
_cell.angle_beta   90.00
_cell.angle_gamma   90.00
#
_symmetry.space_group_name_H-M   'P 1'
#
loop_
_entity.id
_entity.type
_entity.pdbx_description
1 polymer ?
#
loop_
_entity_poly.entity_id
_entity_poly.type
_entity_poly.pdbx_seq_one_letter_code
_entity_poly.pdbx_strand_id
1 'polypeptide(L)'
;MALTVPDQQIAHIRKFLQLPDDKIEVFLDALAKSDVHVVGEVDIYEGLKAEIEQAKQILELEDDWDGEGSPGYSADTFNRAISFLTMEAEGLWESWGIRLPVPRIGPGPEGSIDLHWKQPSWELLVNIPADANEMATFYGDNYGVQKIRGSLDPRNFNLGIATWLMI
;
A
#
# COMPACT_ATOMS: atom_id res chain seq x y z
N MET A 1 25.02 21.60 10.77
CA MET A 1 23.60 21.21 10.96
C MET A 1 23.63 19.73 11.32
N ALA A 2 23.17 19.33 12.50
CA ALA A 2 23.25 17.94 12.93
C ALA A 2 22.20 17.11 12.18
N LEU A 3 22.59 15.97 11.62
CA LEU A 3 21.67 15.00 11.05
C LEU A 3 20.88 14.34 12.20
N THR A 4 19.56 14.32 12.09
CA THR A 4 18.68 13.51 12.95
C THR A 4 18.05 12.42 12.09
N VAL A 5 18.49 11.19 12.30
CA VAL A 5 17.81 10.01 11.74
C VAL A 5 16.66 9.68 12.69
N PRO A 6 15.40 9.60 12.22
CA PRO A 6 14.27 9.20 13.05
C PRO A 6 14.52 7.81 13.65
N ASP A 7 14.18 7.60 14.93
CA ASP A 7 14.45 6.35 15.65
C ASP A 7 13.90 5.10 14.94
N GLN A 8 12.77 5.24 14.24
CA GLN A 8 12.19 4.19 13.40
C GLN A 8 13.12 3.74 12.26
N GLN A 9 13.83 4.67 11.61
CA GLN A 9 14.79 4.33 10.55
C GLN A 9 16.08 3.74 11.11
N ILE A 10 16.48 4.10 12.33
CA ILE A 10 17.62 3.49 13.00
C ILE A 10 17.38 1.98 13.15
N ALA A 11 16.20 1.57 13.63
CA ALA A 11 15.85 0.15 13.78
C ALA A 11 15.95 -0.64 12.46
N HIS A 12 15.58 -0.04 11.32
CA HIS A 12 15.73 -0.66 10.00
C HIS A 12 17.17 -0.73 9.53
N ILE A 13 17.96 0.32 9.74
CA ILE A 13 19.41 0.30 9.46
C ILE A 13 20.09 -0.81 10.30
N ARG A 14 19.70 -0.98 11.57
CA ARG A 14 20.20 -2.07 12.43
C ARG A 14 19.90 -3.44 11.82
N LYS A 15 18.64 -3.65 11.39
CA LYS A 15 18.17 -4.92 10.83
C LYS A 15 18.79 -5.23 9.46
N PHE A 16 18.95 -4.22 8.60
CA PHE A 16 19.48 -4.37 7.24
C PHE A 16 20.99 -4.65 7.23
N LEU A 17 21.76 -3.98 8.10
CA LEU A 17 23.22 -4.11 8.11
C LEU A 17 23.73 -5.26 8.98
N GLN A 18 22.87 -5.87 9.82
CA GLN A 18 23.24 -6.92 10.79
C GLN A 18 24.46 -6.54 11.64
N LEU A 19 24.64 -5.24 11.89
CA LEU A 19 25.78 -4.72 12.62
C LEU A 19 25.51 -4.78 14.13
N PRO A 20 26.51 -5.14 14.94
CA PRO A 20 26.41 -4.97 16.38
C PRO A 20 26.32 -3.48 16.76
N ASP A 21 25.71 -3.18 17.90
CA ASP A 21 25.33 -1.81 18.32
C ASP A 21 26.50 -0.82 18.30
N ASP A 22 27.71 -1.29 18.64
CA ASP A 22 28.94 -0.49 18.62
C ASP A 22 29.38 -0.06 17.21
N LYS A 23 28.92 -0.76 16.17
CA LYS A 23 29.20 -0.46 14.76
C LYS A 23 28.13 0.39 14.10
N ILE A 24 26.91 0.40 14.64
CA ILE A 24 25.81 1.25 14.17
C ILE A 24 26.12 2.71 14.44
N GLU A 25 26.60 3.04 15.64
CA GLU A 25 27.03 4.41 15.97
C GLU A 25 28.13 4.88 15.03
N VAL A 26 29.15 4.05 14.76
CA VAL A 26 30.23 4.38 13.82
C VAL A 26 29.72 4.60 12.40
N PHE A 27 28.71 3.82 11.97
CA PHE A 27 28.09 3.97 10.65
C PHE A 27 27.24 5.24 10.55
N LEU A 28 26.43 5.55 11.56
CA LEU A 28 25.65 6.79 11.64
C LEU A 28 26.57 8.02 11.68
N ASP A 29 27.67 7.94 12.41
CA ASP A 29 28.67 8.99 12.53
C ASP A 29 29.47 9.18 11.22
N ALA A 30 29.66 8.09 10.45
CA ALA A 30 30.23 8.15 9.10
C ALA A 30 29.23 8.75 8.09
N LEU A 31 27.94 8.39 8.16
CA LEU A 31 26.88 8.98 7.34
C LEU A 31 26.74 10.48 7.61
N ALA A 32 26.82 10.90 8.87
CA ALA A 32 26.77 12.30 9.26
C ALA A 32 27.96 13.13 8.75
N LYS A 33 29.10 12.48 8.48
CA LYS A 33 30.32 13.09 7.94
C LYS A 33 30.41 13.04 6.41
N SER A 34 29.65 12.16 5.77
CA SER A 34 29.44 12.20 4.33
C SER A 34 28.38 13.25 3.98
N ASP A 35 28.49 13.93 2.82
CA ASP A 35 27.45 14.84 2.30
C ASP A 35 26.16 14.08 1.87
N VAL A 36 25.69 13.14 2.70
CA VAL A 36 24.43 12.42 2.56
C VAL A 36 23.36 13.24 3.25
N HIS A 37 22.57 13.96 2.46
CA HIS A 37 21.41 14.68 2.95
C HIS A 37 20.25 13.70 3.17
N VAL A 38 19.87 13.45 4.43
CA VAL A 38 18.57 12.84 4.74
C VAL A 38 17.49 13.90 4.51
N VAL A 39 16.74 13.73 3.43
CA VAL A 39 15.73 14.69 2.97
C VAL A 39 14.43 14.49 3.74
N GLY A 40 14.25 15.21 4.85
CA GLY A 40 12.97 15.43 5.53
C GLY A 40 12.19 14.18 5.99
N GLU A 41 11.09 14.41 6.70
CA GLU A 41 10.08 13.38 6.95
C GLU A 41 9.39 13.09 5.60
N VAL A 42 9.61 11.91 5.05
CA VAL A 42 8.98 11.49 3.80
C VAL A 42 7.53 11.11 4.11
N ASP A 43 6.56 11.91 3.64
CA ASP A 43 5.15 11.53 3.67
C ASP A 43 4.92 10.40 2.66
N ILE A 44 4.99 9.16 3.12
CA ILE A 44 4.79 7.96 2.28
C ILE A 44 3.35 7.85 1.75
N TYR A 45 2.43 8.64 2.31
CA TYR A 45 1.03 8.70 1.90
C TYR A 45 0.73 9.89 0.97
N GLU A 46 1.77 10.61 0.54
CA GLU A 46 1.66 11.64 -0.48
C GLU A 46 1.00 11.04 -1.74
N GLY A 47 -0.10 11.64 -2.21
CA GLY A 47 -0.92 11.11 -3.30
C GLY A 47 -2.01 10.13 -2.84
N LEU A 48 -1.69 9.15 -1.98
CA LEU A 48 -2.68 8.19 -1.47
C LEU A 48 -3.79 8.89 -0.68
N LYS A 49 -3.46 9.89 0.14
CA LYS A 49 -4.46 10.71 0.86
C LYS A 49 -5.46 11.37 -0.10
N ALA A 50 -4.99 11.89 -1.23
CA ALA A 50 -5.85 12.57 -2.20
C ALA A 50 -6.78 11.58 -2.93
N GLU A 51 -6.30 10.37 -3.22
CA GLU A 51 -7.14 9.31 -3.77
C GLU A 51 -8.21 8.86 -2.78
N ILE A 52 -7.85 8.64 -1.50
CA ILE A 52 -8.80 8.25 -0.44
C ILE A 52 -9.91 9.29 -0.31
N GLU A 53 -9.56 10.58 -0.28
CA GLU A 53 -10.57 11.65 -0.18
C GLU A 53 -11.49 11.68 -1.40
N GLN A 54 -10.96 11.51 -2.61
CA GLN A 54 -11.78 11.44 -3.83
C GLN A 54 -12.69 10.20 -3.83
N ALA A 55 -12.22 9.08 -3.31
CA ALA A 55 -12.96 7.82 -3.29
C ALA A 55 -14.14 7.83 -2.30
N LYS A 56 -14.21 8.77 -1.35
CA LYS A 56 -15.34 8.88 -0.42
C LYS A 56 -16.69 9.08 -1.11
N GLN A 57 -16.71 9.60 -2.34
CA GLN A 57 -17.94 9.72 -3.13
C GLN A 57 -18.63 8.36 -3.37
N ILE A 58 -17.91 7.24 -3.28
CA ILE A 58 -18.48 5.88 -3.38
C ILE A 58 -19.54 5.64 -2.29
N LEU A 59 -19.40 6.27 -1.12
CA LEU A 59 -20.33 6.16 0.01
C LEU A 59 -21.65 6.92 -0.24
N GLU A 60 -21.70 7.75 -1.27
CA GLU A 60 -22.90 8.50 -1.67
C GLU A 60 -23.70 7.76 -2.75
N LEU A 61 -23.20 6.61 -3.25
CA LEU A 61 -23.90 5.79 -4.23
C LEU A 61 -25.10 5.09 -3.57
N GLU A 62 -26.29 5.37 -4.11
CA GLU A 62 -27.53 4.70 -3.73
C GLU A 62 -27.61 3.29 -4.33
N ASP A 63 -28.56 2.48 -3.86
CA ASP A 63 -28.87 1.21 -4.52
C ASP A 63 -29.29 1.45 -5.98
N ASP A 64 -28.87 0.55 -6.86
CA ASP A 64 -29.11 0.60 -8.32
C ASP A 64 -28.50 1.83 -9.02
N TRP A 65 -27.40 2.37 -8.51
CA TRP A 65 -26.71 3.55 -9.09
C TRP A 65 -26.22 3.33 -10.53
N ASP A 66 -26.04 2.07 -10.95
CA ASP A 66 -25.59 1.68 -12.28
C ASP A 66 -26.73 1.18 -13.20
N GLY A 67 -27.95 1.03 -12.68
CA GLY A 67 -29.10 0.49 -13.40
C GLY A 67 -29.07 -1.03 -13.61
N GLU A 68 -28.14 -1.73 -12.96
CA GLU A 68 -27.96 -3.20 -13.04
C GLU A 68 -28.23 -3.88 -11.68
N GLY A 69 -28.80 -3.15 -10.71
CA GLY A 69 -29.14 -3.65 -9.39
C GLY A 69 -27.99 -3.66 -8.39
N SER A 70 -26.90 -2.95 -8.64
CA SER A 70 -25.77 -2.88 -7.70
C SER A 70 -26.17 -2.28 -6.35
N PRO A 71 -25.75 -2.84 -5.21
CA PRO A 71 -26.04 -2.26 -3.91
C PRO A 71 -25.21 -0.99 -3.65
N GLY A 72 -25.70 -0.12 -2.76
CA GLY A 72 -24.89 0.95 -2.19
C GLY A 72 -23.70 0.43 -1.37
N TYR A 73 -22.68 1.27 -1.20
CA TYR A 73 -21.43 0.88 -0.54
C TYR A 73 -21.38 1.30 0.92
N SER A 74 -20.92 0.38 1.77
CA SER A 74 -20.81 0.63 3.21
C SER A 74 -19.49 1.31 3.58
N ALA A 75 -19.54 2.19 4.59
CA ALA A 75 -18.34 2.78 5.20
C ALA A 75 -17.41 1.71 5.80
N ASP A 76 -17.97 0.59 6.25
CA ASP A 76 -17.21 -0.52 6.81
C ASP A 76 -16.33 -1.21 5.74
N THR A 77 -16.91 -1.56 4.58
CA THR A 77 -16.13 -2.11 3.44
C THR A 77 -15.05 -1.13 2.98
N PHE A 78 -15.41 0.15 2.85
CA PHE A 78 -14.47 1.21 2.48
C PHE A 78 -13.29 1.31 3.45
N ASN A 79 -13.57 1.36 4.77
CA ASN A 79 -12.54 1.44 5.80
C ASN A 79 -11.62 0.20 5.82
N ARG A 80 -12.14 -0.99 5.53
CA ARG A 80 -11.31 -2.20 5.36
C ARG A 80 -10.37 -2.08 4.16
N ALA A 81 -10.86 -1.55 3.04
CA ALA A 81 -10.02 -1.33 1.87
C ALA A 81 -8.90 -0.31 2.14
N ILE A 82 -9.20 0.78 2.85
CA ILE A 82 -8.20 1.77 3.25
C ILE A 82 -7.19 1.16 4.23
N SER A 83 -7.65 0.32 5.17
CA SER A 83 -6.78 -0.36 6.13
C SER A 83 -5.82 -1.31 5.42
N PHE A 84 -6.29 -2.07 4.42
CA PHE A 84 -5.44 -2.90 3.58
C PHE A 84 -4.37 -2.07 2.84
N LEU A 85 -4.76 -0.97 2.18
CA LEU A 85 -3.82 -0.09 1.48
C LEU A 85 -2.76 0.51 2.41
N THR A 86 -3.18 0.97 3.58
CA THR A 86 -2.30 1.59 4.57
C THR A 86 -1.27 0.57 5.06
N MET A 87 -1.72 -0.65 5.37
CA MET A 87 -0.86 -1.77 5.77
C MET A 87 0.14 -2.16 4.67
N GLU A 88 -0.28 -2.24 3.41
CA GLU A 88 0.64 -2.54 2.29
C GLU A 88 1.64 -1.40 2.05
N ALA A 89 1.21 -0.14 2.18
CA ALA A 89 2.09 1.02 2.07
C ALA A 89 3.17 1.06 3.16
N GLU A 90 2.76 0.85 4.41
CA GLU A 90 3.67 0.74 5.54
C GLU A 90 4.61 -0.45 5.37
N GLY A 91 4.08 -1.63 5.06
CA GLY A 91 4.87 -2.85 4.88
C GLY A 91 5.94 -2.72 3.78
N LEU A 92 5.61 -2.10 2.64
CA LEU A 92 6.56 -1.82 1.56
C LEU A 92 7.64 -0.83 1.99
N TRP A 93 7.24 0.25 2.66
CA TRP A 93 8.17 1.27 3.13
C TRP A 93 9.12 0.74 4.20
N GLU A 94 8.59 0.05 5.20
CA GLU A 94 9.36 -0.49 6.31
C GLU A 94 10.33 -1.58 5.86
N SER A 95 9.93 -2.41 4.90
CA SER A 95 10.73 -3.56 4.46
C SER A 95 11.75 -3.21 3.37
N TRP A 96 11.42 -2.29 2.45
CA TRP A 96 12.25 -1.99 1.29
C TRP A 96 12.45 -0.50 0.99
N GLY A 97 11.86 0.41 1.76
CA GLY A 97 11.93 1.86 1.50
C GLY A 97 11.21 2.26 0.20
N ILE A 98 10.27 1.44 -0.27
CA ILE A 98 9.52 1.66 -1.51
C ILE A 98 8.19 2.33 -1.17
N ARG A 99 7.87 3.42 -1.88
CA ARG A 99 6.55 4.04 -1.80
C ARG A 99 5.56 3.20 -2.60
N LEU A 100 4.41 2.89 -2.01
CA LEU A 100 3.30 2.24 -2.70
C LEU A 100 2.84 3.13 -3.86
N PRO A 101 2.78 2.62 -5.11
CA PRO A 101 2.12 3.34 -6.20
C PRO A 101 0.66 3.62 -5.82
N VAL A 102 0.10 4.78 -6.18
CA VAL A 102 -1.28 5.11 -5.81
C VAL A 102 -2.25 4.30 -6.70
N PRO A 103 -3.13 3.46 -6.15
CA PRO A 103 -4.18 2.79 -6.92
C PRO A 103 -5.28 3.78 -7.28
N ARG A 104 -6.16 3.39 -8.21
CA ARG A 104 -7.52 3.92 -8.25
C ARG A 104 -8.38 3.16 -7.25
N ILE A 105 -9.15 3.86 -6.42
CA ILE A 105 -10.11 3.26 -5.50
C ILE A 105 -11.51 3.43 -6.11
N GLY A 106 -12.24 2.34 -6.28
CA GLY A 106 -13.50 2.34 -7.02
C GLY A 106 -14.56 1.38 -6.49
N PRO A 107 -15.81 1.55 -6.94
CA PRO A 107 -16.88 0.59 -6.69
C PRO A 107 -16.55 -0.76 -7.35
N GLY A 108 -16.57 -1.84 -6.58
CA GLY A 108 -16.49 -3.22 -7.05
C GLY A 108 -17.87 -3.92 -7.01
N PRO A 109 -18.01 -5.12 -7.56
CA PRO A 109 -19.30 -5.83 -7.59
C PRO A 109 -19.84 -6.13 -6.19
N GLU A 110 -21.16 -6.20 -6.03
CA GLU A 110 -21.80 -6.68 -4.79
C GLU A 110 -21.36 -5.92 -3.52
N GLY A 111 -21.14 -4.60 -3.62
CA GLY A 111 -20.75 -3.76 -2.48
C GLY A 111 -19.28 -3.88 -2.06
N SER A 112 -18.46 -4.59 -2.83
CA SER A 112 -17.00 -4.69 -2.63
C SER A 112 -16.25 -3.43 -3.10
N ILE A 113 -15.01 -3.23 -2.66
CA ILE A 113 -14.19 -2.08 -3.09
C ILE A 113 -13.01 -2.56 -3.91
N ASP A 114 -12.86 -1.98 -5.10
CA ASP A 114 -11.76 -2.25 -6.02
C ASP A 114 -10.58 -1.32 -5.76
N LEU A 115 -9.40 -1.92 -5.67
CA LEU A 115 -8.11 -1.26 -5.57
C LEU A 115 -7.33 -1.60 -6.85
N HIS A 116 -7.33 -0.68 -7.82
CA HIS A 116 -6.79 -0.94 -9.15
C HIS A 116 -5.55 -0.11 -9.43
N TRP A 117 -4.39 -0.76 -9.42
CA TRP A 117 -3.18 -0.22 -9.98
C TRP A 117 -3.14 -0.54 -11.47
N LYS A 118 -3.16 0.50 -12.30
CA LYS A 118 -3.03 0.37 -13.75
C LYS A 118 -1.83 1.19 -14.23
N GLN A 119 -0.74 0.50 -14.50
CA GLN A 119 0.52 1.08 -14.98
C GLN A 119 0.74 0.75 -16.46
N PRO A 120 1.68 1.41 -17.16
CA PRO A 120 1.95 1.10 -18.56
C PRO A 120 2.45 -0.35 -18.81
N SER A 121 3.13 -0.94 -17.84
CA SER A 121 3.78 -2.25 -17.95
C SER A 121 3.12 -3.36 -17.12
N TRP A 122 2.17 -3.03 -16.27
CA TRP A 122 1.43 -4.00 -15.46
C TRP A 122 0.14 -3.43 -14.89
N GLU A 123 -0.75 -4.31 -14.47
CA GLU A 123 -1.87 -4.00 -13.61
C GLU A 123 -1.97 -4.97 -12.44
N LEU A 124 -2.62 -4.49 -11.38
CA LEU A 124 -3.04 -5.26 -10.24
C LEU A 124 -4.40 -4.74 -9.80
N LEU A 125 -5.37 -5.64 -9.73
CA LEU A 125 -6.67 -5.41 -9.13
C LEU A 125 -6.74 -6.24 -7.84
N VAL A 126 -7.03 -5.59 -6.72
CA VAL A 126 -7.40 -6.24 -5.47
C VAL A 126 -8.83 -5.83 -5.14
N ASN A 127 -9.70 -6.81 -4.91
CA ASN A 127 -11.09 -6.60 -4.57
C ASN A 127 -11.33 -6.96 -3.09
N ILE A 128 -11.81 -5.99 -2.31
CA ILE A 128 -12.10 -6.13 -0.88
C ILE A 128 -13.60 -6.39 -0.71
N PRO A 129 -14.01 -7.60 -0.26
CA PRO A 129 -15.42 -8.00 -0.25
C PRO A 129 -16.24 -7.24 0.80
N ALA A 130 -17.54 -7.15 0.56
CA ALA A 130 -18.50 -6.55 1.49
C ALA A 130 -18.67 -7.38 2.77
N ASP A 131 -18.60 -8.72 2.68
CA ASP A 131 -18.56 -9.60 3.85
C ASP A 131 -17.15 -9.60 4.45
N ALA A 132 -17.04 -9.18 5.71
CA ALA A 132 -15.78 -9.13 6.46
C ALA A 132 -15.15 -10.51 6.72
N ASN A 133 -15.90 -11.60 6.52
CA ASN A 133 -15.42 -12.98 6.68
C ASN A 133 -14.89 -13.58 5.38
N GLU A 134 -15.08 -12.90 4.24
CA GLU A 134 -14.57 -13.36 2.96
C GLU A 134 -13.13 -12.91 2.71
N MET A 135 -12.41 -13.71 1.93
CA MET A 135 -11.04 -13.39 1.51
C MET A 135 -11.11 -12.37 0.37
N ALA A 136 -10.20 -11.40 0.39
CA ALA A 136 -9.99 -10.52 -0.75
C ALA A 136 -9.53 -11.34 -1.95
N THR A 137 -9.94 -10.94 -3.15
CA THR A 137 -9.46 -11.56 -4.39
C THR A 137 -8.52 -10.62 -5.12
N PHE A 138 -7.60 -11.17 -5.91
CA PHE A 138 -6.71 -10.35 -6.71
C PHE A 138 -6.48 -10.93 -8.09
N TYR A 139 -6.16 -10.05 -9.03
CA TYR A 139 -5.72 -10.34 -10.38
C TYR A 139 -4.60 -9.39 -10.76
N GLY A 140 -3.48 -9.92 -11.26
CA GLY A 140 -2.37 -9.14 -11.80
C GLY A 140 -2.00 -9.61 -13.20
N ASP A 141 -1.65 -8.67 -14.07
CA ASP A 141 -1.24 -8.92 -15.45
C ASP A 141 -0.11 -7.96 -15.82
N ASN A 142 1.01 -8.45 -16.33
CA ASN A 142 2.12 -7.59 -16.79
C ASN A 142 2.05 -7.24 -18.28
N TYR A 143 0.85 -7.36 -18.88
CA TYR A 143 0.58 -7.19 -20.31
C TYR A 143 1.49 -8.02 -21.22
N GLY A 144 2.07 -9.08 -20.66
CA GLY A 144 3.02 -9.97 -21.28
C GLY A 144 2.61 -11.41 -21.02
N VAL A 145 3.52 -12.19 -20.43
CA VAL A 145 3.34 -13.64 -20.23
C VAL A 145 2.80 -13.97 -18.84
N GLN A 146 3.03 -13.12 -17.84
CA GLN A 146 2.72 -13.48 -16.45
C GLN A 146 1.39 -12.90 -16.02
N LYS A 147 0.57 -13.78 -15.44
CA LYS A 147 -0.67 -13.44 -14.77
C LYS A 147 -0.67 -14.09 -13.40
N ILE A 148 -1.11 -13.35 -12.40
CA ILE A 148 -1.37 -13.87 -11.05
C ILE A 148 -2.85 -13.72 -10.74
N ARG A 149 -3.39 -14.69 -10.02
CA ARG A 149 -4.73 -14.60 -9.46
C ARG A 149 -4.82 -15.42 -8.19
N GLY A 150 -5.64 -14.99 -7.26
CA GLY A 150 -5.85 -15.75 -6.04
C GLY A 150 -6.69 -15.00 -5.03
N SER A 151 -6.59 -15.46 -3.78
CA SER A 151 -7.25 -14.86 -2.65
C SER A 151 -6.26 -14.66 -1.52
N LEU A 152 -6.50 -13.64 -0.69
CA LEU A 152 -5.69 -13.31 0.48
C LEU A 152 -6.56 -12.81 1.62
N ASP A 153 -6.04 -12.88 2.84
CA ASP A 153 -6.68 -12.26 3.99
C ASP A 153 -6.27 -10.77 4.01
N PRO A 154 -7.19 -9.82 3.80
CA PRO A 154 -6.86 -8.39 3.70
C PRO A 154 -6.41 -7.79 5.05
N ARG A 155 -6.42 -8.57 6.13
CA ARG A 155 -5.95 -8.16 7.47
C ARG A 155 -4.47 -8.45 7.69
N ASN A 156 -3.81 -9.13 6.75
CA ASN A 156 -2.40 -9.48 6.84
C ASN A 156 -1.62 -8.93 5.66
N PHE A 157 -0.43 -8.42 5.92
CA PHE A 157 0.49 -7.99 4.88
C PHE A 157 0.82 -9.15 3.93
N ASN A 158 0.66 -8.95 2.63
CA ASN A 158 0.80 -10.01 1.64
C ASN A 158 2.06 -9.82 0.78
N LEU A 159 3.08 -10.63 1.05
CA LEU A 159 4.34 -10.61 0.27
C LEU A 159 4.15 -10.82 -1.24
N GLY A 160 3.14 -11.58 -1.66
CA GLY A 160 2.84 -11.79 -3.08
C GLY A 160 2.36 -10.52 -3.77
N ILE A 161 1.44 -9.79 -3.13
CA ILE A 161 0.98 -8.47 -3.58
C ILE A 161 2.13 -7.47 -3.56
N ALA A 162 2.85 -7.38 -2.44
CA ALA A 162 4.00 -6.50 -2.31
C ALA A 162 5.04 -6.74 -3.42
N THR A 163 5.33 -8.00 -3.75
CA THR A 163 6.26 -8.34 -4.84
C THR A 163 5.78 -7.84 -6.19
N TRP A 164 4.48 -7.93 -6.46
CA TRP A 164 3.92 -7.45 -7.73
C TRP A 164 3.98 -5.92 -7.86
N LEU A 165 3.78 -5.21 -6.75
CA LEU A 165 3.84 -3.74 -6.68
C LEU A 165 5.25 -3.18 -6.87
N MET A 166 6.28 -4.03 -6.84
CA MET A 166 7.69 -3.68 -7.05
C MET A 166 8.19 -3.94 -8.49
N ILE A 167 7.32 -4.41 -9.40
CA ILE A 167 7.68 -4.76 -10.79
C ILE A 167 7.86 -3.53 -11.67
#